data_AF-A0A920VQH6-F1
#
_entry.id   AF-A0A920VQH6-F1
#
_cell.length_a   1.000
_cell.length_b   1.000
_cell.length_c   1.000
_cell.angle_alpha   90.00
_cell.angle_beta   90.00
_cell.angle_gamma   90.00
#
_symmetry.space_group_name_H-M   'P 1'
#
loop_
_entity.id
_entity.type
_entity.pdbx_description
1 polymer ?
#
loop_
_entity_poly.entity_id
_entity_poly.type
_entity_poly.pdbx_seq_one_letter_code
_entity_poly.pdbx_strand_id
1 'polypeptide(L)' 'MINFSRSRGIETFLSSTYVVSDQSNRQGLRLEGSAIESRNGRFDIVSDAVVNGSIQVPGEVSRSYCYLTAKRQGLS' A
#
# COMPACT_ATOMS: atom_id res chain seq x y z
N MET A 1 -25.74 -11.94 -16.30
CA MET A 1 -25.33 -11.11 -15.15
C MET A 1 -23.94 -11.57 -14.74
N ILE A 2 -22.89 -10.77 -14.93
CA ILE A 2 -21.51 -11.15 -14.62
C ILE A 2 -21.19 -10.57 -13.24
N ASN A 3 -20.82 -11.43 -12.29
CA ASN A 3 -20.38 -11.01 -10.95
C ASN A 3 -18.87 -10.72 -10.99
N PHE A 4 -18.48 -9.48 -10.71
CA PHE A 4 -17.09 -9.10 -10.49
C PHE A 4 -16.79 -9.22 -8.99
N SER A 5 -16.35 -10.38 -8.52
CA SER A 5 -15.88 -10.52 -7.13
C SER A 5 -14.53 -9.83 -6.99
N ARG A 6 -14.46 -8.73 -6.24
CA ARG A 6 -13.19 -8.11 -5.85
C ARG A 6 -12.39 -9.09 -4.98
N SER A 7 -11.07 -9.08 -5.09
CA SER A 7 -10.22 -9.88 -4.21
C SER A 7 -10.31 -9.37 -2.77
N ARG A 8 -10.17 -10.26 -1.79
CA ARG A 8 -10.30 -9.94 -0.37
C ARG A 8 -9.37 -8.82 0.08
N GLY A 9 -8.13 -8.78 -0.43
CA GLY A 9 -7.20 -7.69 -0.18
C GLY A 9 -7.68 -6.30 -0.66
N ILE A 10 -8.35 -6.23 -1.82
CA ILE A 10 -8.92 -4.96 -2.32
C ILE A 10 -10.08 -4.51 -1.43
N GLU A 11 -10.93 -5.45 -1.00
CA GLU A 11 -12.03 -5.16 -0.09
C GLU A 11 -11.50 -4.59 1.23
N THR A 12 -10.56 -5.27 1.87
CA THR A 12 -9.92 -4.80 3.11
C THR A 12 -9.29 -3.43 2.93
N PHE A 13 -8.51 -3.23 1.87
CA PHE A 13 -7.84 -1.95 1.63
C PHE A 13 -8.81 -0.78 1.51
N LEU A 14 -9.98 -0.98 0.88
CA LEU A 14 -10.96 0.08 0.68
C LEU A 14 -11.92 0.27 1.87
N SER A 15 -12.08 -0.74 2.73
CA SER A 15 -12.98 -0.68 3.90
C SER A 15 -12.27 -0.36 5.21
N SER A 16 -10.95 -0.53 5.29
CA SER A 16 -10.19 -0.34 6.53
C SER A 16 -9.76 1.10 6.74
N THR A 17 -9.62 1.48 8.02
CA THR A 17 -8.92 2.70 8.41
C THR A 17 -7.44 2.42 8.57
N TYR A 18 -6.61 3.37 8.11
CA TYR A 18 -5.16 3.33 8.24
C TYR A 18 -4.66 4.56 8.99
N VAL A 19 -3.70 4.36 9.89
CA VAL A 19 -3.10 5.41 10.72
C VAL A 19 -1.70 5.72 10.21
N VAL A 20 -1.34 7.00 10.13
CA VAL A 20 0.03 7.40 9.79
C VAL A 20 0.96 7.03 10.94
N SER A 21 1.98 6.23 10.63
CA SER A 21 3.02 5.77 11.55
C SER A 21 4.07 6.86 11.78
N ASP A 22 4.76 6.78 12.93
CA ASP A 22 5.89 7.65 13.30
C ASP A 22 7.11 7.48 12.38
N GLN A 23 7.17 6.38 11.62
CA GLN A 23 8.21 6.12 10.62
C GLN A 23 8.00 6.86 9.29
N SER A 24 6.96 7.70 9.19
CA SER A 24 6.67 8.50 7.99
C SER A 24 7.69 9.64 7.84
N ASN A 25 8.17 9.85 6.61
CA ASN A 25 9.16 10.88 6.32
C ASN A 25 8.85 11.60 4.99
N ARG A 26 9.76 12.48 4.55
CA ARG A 26 9.57 13.27 3.31
C ARG A 26 9.54 12.44 2.02
N GLN A 27 9.95 11.18 2.05
CA GLN A 27 9.95 10.27 0.90
C GLN A 27 8.63 9.50 0.78
N GLY A 28 7.90 9.32 1.89
CA GLY A 28 6.61 8.65 1.90
C GLY A 28 6.01 8.52 3.29
N LEU A 29 4.70 8.24 3.32
CA LEU A 29 3.98 7.93 4.55
C LEU A 29 3.95 6.43 4.76
N ARG A 30 4.31 5.97 5.96
CA ARG A 30 4.09 4.60 6.39
C ARG A 30 2.74 4.55 7.10
N LEU A 31 1.84 3.72 6.61
CA LEU A 31 0.50 3.56 7.17
C LEU A 31 0.39 2.25 7.92
N GLU A 32 -0.25 2.24 9.09
CA GLU A 32 -0.54 1.07 9.90
C GLU A 32 -2.03 0.74 9.85
N GLY A 33 -2.38 -0.53 9.65
CA GLY A 33 -3.78 -0.97 9.62
C GLY A 33 -3.96 -2.46 9.41
N SER A 34 -5.16 -2.84 8.96
CA SER A 34 -5.52 -4.24 8.69
C SER A 34 -4.62 -4.89 7.66
N ALA A 35 -4.35 -6.19 7.84
CA ALA A 35 -3.56 -6.97 6.90
C ALA A 35 -4.25 -7.05 5.52
N ILE A 36 -3.51 -6.70 4.46
CA ILE A 36 -3.98 -6.75 3.07
C ILE A 36 -3.43 -8.02 2.44
N GLU A 37 -4.33 -8.92 2.06
CA GLU A 37 -3.96 -10.18 1.41
C GLU A 37 -3.54 -9.95 -0.04
N SER A 38 -2.43 -10.57 -0.43
CA SER A 38 -2.08 -10.72 -1.84
C SER A 38 -2.87 -11.85 -2.48
N ARG A 39 -3.24 -11.68 -3.76
CA ARG A 39 -4.00 -12.66 -4.55
C ARG A 39 -3.39 -14.07 -4.54
N ASN A 40 -2.05 -14.18 -4.49
CA ASN A 40 -1.33 -15.46 -4.53
C ASN A 40 -0.36 -15.63 -3.34
N GLY A 41 -0.52 -14.84 -2.27
CA GLY A 41 0.42 -14.82 -1.14
C GLY A 41 1.82 -14.29 -1.49
N ARG A 42 2.01 -13.73 -2.68
CA ARG A 42 3.27 -13.11 -3.13
C ARG A 42 3.18 -11.60 -3.07
N PHE A 43 4.18 -10.96 -2.52
CA PHE A 43 4.29 -9.52 -2.49
C PHE A 43 5.55 -9.16 -3.27
N ASP A 44 5.34 -8.55 -4.43
CA ASP A 44 6.44 -8.15 -5.31
C ASP A 44 6.75 -6.67 -5.04
N ILE A 45 8.03 -6.37 -4.84
CA ILE A 45 8.50 -4.99 -4.77
C ILE A 45 8.71 -4.52 -6.20
N VAL A 46 7.98 -3.48 -6.58
CA VAL A 46 8.11 -2.86 -7.90
C VAL A 46 9.42 -2.06 -7.93
N SER A 47 10.38 -2.51 -8.72
CA SER A 47 11.66 -1.81 -8.95
C SER A 47 11.56 -0.71 -10.02
N ASP A 48 10.46 -0.66 -10.76
CA ASP A 48 10.17 0.37 -11.76
C ASP A 48 9.78 1.71 -11.13
N ALA A 49 9.76 2.76 -11.96
CA ALA A 49 9.36 4.10 -11.53
C ALA A 49 7.96 4.10 -10.90
N VAL A 50 7.89 4.47 -9.63
CA VAL A 50 6.65 4.59 -8.87
C VAL A 50 6.09 6.00 -9.05
N VAL A 51 4.82 6.09 -9.45
CA VAL A 51 4.14 7.38 -9.62
C VAL A 51 3.77 7.96 -8.24
N ASN A 52 3.67 9.28 -8.15
CA ASN A 52 3.17 9.93 -6.93
C ASN A 52 1.74 9.51 -6.61
N GLY A 53 1.47 9.29 -5.33
CA GLY A 53 0.18 8.83 -4.83
C GLY A 53 -0.02 7.32 -4.99
N SER A 54 0.94 6.59 -5.53
CA SER A 54 0.91 5.13 -5.51
C SER A 54 1.02 4.61 -4.08
N ILE A 55 0.33 3.50 -3.83
CA ILE A 55 0.36 2.79 -2.56
C ILE A 55 1.04 1.45 -2.78
N GLN A 56 2.16 1.24 -2.10
CA GLN A 56 2.84 -0.04 -2.09
C GLN A 56 2.45 -0.82 -0.83
N VAL A 57 2.11 -2.09 -1.01
CA VAL A 57 1.79 -3.04 0.06
C VAL A 57 2.89 -4.10 0.09
N PRO A 58 3.90 -3.98 0.97
CA PRO A 58 4.93 -4.99 1.15
C PRO A 58 4.37 -6.20 1.89
N GLY A 59 4.99 -7.36 1.65
CA GLY A 59 4.61 -8.62 2.27
C GLY A 59 5.17 -8.79 3.67
N GLU A 60 4.61 -8.08 4.64
CA GLU A 60 4.85 -8.37 6.06
C GLU A 60 3.61 -9.07 6.66
N VAL A 61 3.84 -10.25 7.22
CA VAL A 61 2.79 -11.20 7.64
C VAL A 61 2.12 -10.78 8.96
N SER A 62 2.73 -9.88 9.73
CA SER A 62 2.26 -9.51 11.09
C SER A 62 1.47 -8.19 11.12
N ARG A 63 1.78 -7.25 10.22
CA ARG A 63 1.10 -5.97 10.05
C ARG A 63 1.26 -5.53 8.59
N SER A 64 0.16 -5.16 7.92
CA SER A 64 0.31 -4.56 6.59
C SER A 64 0.59 -3.08 6.75
N TYR A 65 1.82 -2.71 6.38
CA TYR A 65 2.17 -1.32 6.22
C TYR A 65 1.89 -0.89 4.79
N CYS A 66 1.25 0.24 4.56
CA CYS A 66 1.16 0.80 3.21
C CYS A 66 2.12 1.97 3.08
N TYR A 67 2.92 2.02 2.01
CA TYR A 67 3.71 3.19 1.68
C TYR A 67 2.97 4.03 0.66
N LEU A 68 2.48 5.20 1.08
CA LEU A 68 2.06 6.26 0.16
C LEU A 68 3.30 6.99 -0.32
N THR A 69 3.63 6.87 -1.61
CA THR A 69 4.72 7.64 -2.20
C THR A 69 4.25 9.07 -2.45
N ALA A 70 4.85 10.05 -1.78
CA ALA A 70 4.63 11.46 -2.06
C ALA A 70 5.98 12.07 -2.44
N LYS A 71 6.28 12.24 -3.73
CA LYS A 71 7.48 13.02 -4.09
C LYS A 71 7.24 14.49 -3.76
N ARG A 72 8.18 15.10 -3.03
CA ARG A 72 8.30 16.56 -2.96
C ARG A 72 8.93 17.11 -4.27
N GLN A 73 8.47 18.29 -4.64
CA GLN A 73 8.83 19.16 -5.79
C GLN A 73 10.33 19.18 -6.13
N GLY A 74 10.66 19.24 -7.43
CA GLY A 74 12.00 18.96 -7.98
C GLY A 74 13.12 19.98 -7.76
N LEU A 75 14.21 19.72 -8.52
CA LEU A 75 15.53 20.38 -8.66
C LEU A 75 16.60 19.86 -7.66
N SER A 76 17.78 19.40 -8.08
CA SER A 76 18.51 19.50 -9.38
C SER A 76 18.46 18.18 -10.16
#